data_AF-A0A437J996-F1
#
_entry.id   AF-A0A437J996-F1
#
_cell.length_a   1.000
_cell.length_b   1.000
_cell.length_c   1.000
_cell.angle_alpha   90.00
_cell.angle_beta   90.00
_cell.angle_gamma   90.00
#
_symmetry.space_group_name_H-M   'P 1'
#
loop_
_entity.id
_entity.type
_entity.pdbx_description
1 polymer ?
#
loop_
_entity_poly.entity_id
_entity_poly.type
_entity_poly.pdbx_seq_one_letter_code
_entity_poly.pdbx_strand_id
1 'polypeptide(L)'
;MSALLREYHREQAARAKQIYVESMISAQAGKDWRNAHSVARRQVVAALRATDYLRDIPAGLSESGLHLTILRHLMAPPISQDQFALLCADYPKRAEITGRGVSVAAATAVASAFLAGRDRVLTRWLDGNGQPTSNQIRNLLRGVVPLLSVQNTATVRRGRMSVEQEAAIVALLTDRGWTRQSSGLISSLTDVKPQHFLHKARFATKTRPQEVDIACGLPGTVVLAMECKVTNDETNSVKRINDVLKKAAAWQEHWGSFVRTAALLQGVIAFKDVDRLLEGRVEVFWSHDLTSFDSWLVEQGWLTK
;
A
#
# COMPACT_ATOMS: atom_id res chain seq x y z
N MET A 1 0.90 5.80 32.67
CA MET A 1 1.11 4.56 31.89
C MET A 1 2.04 3.65 32.65
N SER A 2 1.72 2.35 32.81
CA SER A 2 2.51 1.45 33.66
C SER A 2 3.82 1.03 32.97
N ALA A 3 4.86 0.76 33.76
CA ALA A 3 6.12 0.21 33.26
C ALA A 3 5.92 -1.15 32.55
N LEU A 4 4.97 -1.95 33.05
CA LEU A 4 4.59 -3.24 32.46
C LEU A 4 4.06 -3.11 31.02
N LEU A 5 3.22 -2.09 30.75
CA LEU A 5 2.69 -1.88 29.41
C LEU A 5 3.79 -1.49 28.41
N ARG A 6 4.72 -0.62 28.85
CA ARG A 6 5.88 -0.24 28.02
C ARG A 6 6.77 -1.44 27.71
N GLU A 7 7.00 -2.31 28.69
CA GLU A 7 7.81 -3.51 28.47
C GLU A 7 7.12 -4.50 27.53
N TYR A 8 5.82 -4.73 27.70
CA TYR A 8 5.03 -5.52 26.74
C TYR A 8 5.20 -5.00 25.31
N HIS A 9 5.02 -3.69 25.07
CA HIS A 9 5.18 -3.14 23.72
C HIS A 9 6.61 -3.22 23.17
N ARG A 10 7.63 -3.20 24.04
CA ARG A 10 9.03 -3.42 23.65
C ARG A 10 9.24 -4.84 23.14
N GLU A 11 8.75 -5.83 23.88
CA GLU A 11 8.80 -7.25 23.49
C GLU A 11 8.02 -7.50 22.20
N GLN A 12 6.82 -6.95 22.08
CA GLN A 12 5.99 -7.11 20.88
C GLN A 12 6.61 -6.46 19.64
N ALA A 13 7.29 -5.32 19.76
CA ALA A 13 8.02 -4.71 18.66
C ALA A 13 9.18 -5.59 18.18
N ALA A 14 9.93 -6.20 19.12
CA ALA A 14 10.98 -7.16 18.80
C ALA A 14 10.39 -8.42 18.11
N ARG A 15 9.27 -8.95 18.62
CA ARG A 15 8.58 -10.09 18.02
C ARG A 15 8.05 -9.80 16.62
N ALA A 16 7.45 -8.64 16.40
CA ALA A 16 6.97 -8.21 15.08
C ALA A 16 8.12 -8.16 14.05
N LYS A 17 9.28 -7.65 14.46
CA LYS A 17 10.50 -7.64 13.63
C LYS A 17 10.98 -9.05 13.31
N GLN A 18 10.97 -9.96 14.29
CA GLN A 18 11.33 -11.36 14.06
C GLN A 18 10.39 -12.04 13.05
N ILE A 19 9.07 -11.89 13.20
CA ILE A 19 8.07 -12.43 12.26
C ILE A 19 8.31 -11.87 10.86
N TYR A 20 8.60 -10.56 10.75
CA TYR A 20 8.92 -9.95 9.47
C TYR A 20 10.16 -10.60 8.83
N VAL A 21 11.23 -10.81 9.60
CA VAL A 21 12.47 -11.46 9.11
C VAL A 21 12.21 -12.88 8.65
N GLU A 22 11.50 -13.68 9.44
CA GLU A 22 11.11 -15.05 9.10
C GLU A 22 10.29 -15.08 7.78
N SER A 23 9.42 -14.09 7.58
CA SER A 23 8.62 -13.98 6.35
C SER A 23 9.46 -13.76 5.09
N MET A 24 10.65 -13.14 5.20
CA MET A 24 11.49 -12.77 4.05
C MET A 24 12.07 -13.99 3.33
N ILE A 25 12.28 -15.09 4.06
CA ILE A 25 12.87 -16.33 3.55
C ILE A 25 11.83 -17.47 3.43
N SER A 26 10.55 -17.14 3.57
CA SER A 26 9.47 -18.12 3.53
C SER A 26 9.24 -18.69 2.11
N ALA A 27 8.64 -19.88 2.04
CA ALA A 27 8.18 -20.45 0.78
C ALA A 27 7.19 -19.52 0.04
N GLN A 28 6.40 -18.74 0.79
CA GLN A 28 5.51 -17.73 0.24
C GLN A 28 6.28 -16.58 -0.42
N ALA A 29 7.38 -16.10 0.17
CA ALA A 29 8.22 -15.09 -0.47
C ALA A 29 8.78 -15.57 -1.81
N GLY A 30 9.18 -16.86 -1.89
CA GLY A 30 9.58 -17.48 -3.16
C GLY A 30 8.46 -17.56 -4.19
N LYS A 31 7.21 -17.84 -3.76
CA LYS A 31 6.03 -17.82 -4.65
C LYS A 31 5.73 -16.41 -5.14
N ASP A 32 5.75 -15.42 -4.25
CA ASP A 32 5.51 -14.00 -4.57
C ASP A 32 6.51 -13.52 -5.64
N TRP A 33 7.80 -13.87 -5.50
CA TRP A 33 8.83 -13.59 -6.49
C TRP A 33 8.56 -14.22 -7.87
N ARG A 34 8.29 -15.53 -7.93
CA ARG A 34 8.04 -16.23 -9.20
C ARG A 34 6.80 -15.70 -9.92
N ASN A 35 5.77 -15.37 -9.17
CA ASN A 35 4.54 -14.77 -9.70
C ASN A 35 4.83 -13.36 -10.25
N ALA A 36 5.51 -12.51 -9.47
CA ALA A 36 5.91 -11.18 -9.90
C ALA A 36 6.78 -11.21 -11.16
N HIS A 37 7.71 -12.17 -11.25
CA HIS A 37 8.54 -12.38 -12.43
C HIS A 37 7.73 -12.77 -13.68
N SER A 38 6.79 -13.70 -13.51
CA SER A 38 5.89 -14.12 -14.58
C SER A 38 4.99 -12.97 -15.06
N VAL A 39 4.46 -12.17 -14.13
CA VAL A 39 3.67 -10.96 -14.42
C VAL A 39 4.52 -9.94 -15.18
N ALA A 40 5.71 -9.60 -14.67
CA ALA A 40 6.62 -8.65 -15.29
C ALA A 40 6.97 -9.07 -16.73
N ARG A 41 7.28 -10.34 -16.95
CA ARG A 41 7.54 -10.87 -18.29
C ARG A 41 6.33 -10.70 -19.21
N ARG A 42 5.12 -11.00 -18.74
CA ARG A 42 3.89 -10.80 -19.54
C ARG A 42 3.67 -9.33 -19.87
N GLN A 43 3.88 -8.41 -18.93
CA GLN A 43 3.74 -6.97 -19.16
C GLN A 43 4.71 -6.46 -20.22
N VAL A 44 5.99 -6.85 -20.14
CA VAL A 44 7.00 -6.48 -21.14
C VAL A 44 6.64 -7.03 -22.51
N VAL A 45 6.28 -8.31 -22.61
CA VAL A 45 5.87 -8.94 -23.88
C VAL A 45 4.62 -8.27 -24.47
N ALA A 46 3.64 -7.95 -23.64
CA ALA A 46 2.43 -7.24 -24.06
C ALA A 46 2.77 -5.86 -24.62
N ALA A 47 3.61 -5.08 -23.93
CA ALA A 47 4.05 -3.78 -24.41
C ALA A 47 4.84 -3.87 -25.73
N LEU A 48 5.76 -4.84 -25.86
CA LEU A 48 6.48 -5.06 -27.10
C LEU A 48 5.51 -5.38 -28.25
N ARG A 49 4.48 -6.20 -28.05
CA ARG A 49 3.51 -6.51 -29.10
C ARG A 49 2.65 -5.30 -29.48
N ALA A 50 2.10 -4.62 -28.49
CA ALA A 50 1.20 -3.48 -28.71
C ALA A 50 1.90 -2.28 -29.35
N THR A 51 3.21 -2.14 -29.15
CA THR A 51 4.00 -1.01 -29.69
C THR A 51 4.84 -1.38 -30.91
N ASP A 52 4.54 -2.51 -31.57
CA ASP A 52 5.34 -3.03 -32.68
C ASP A 52 6.85 -3.04 -32.38
N TYR A 53 7.18 -3.67 -31.26
CA TYR A 53 8.50 -3.72 -30.65
C TYR A 53 9.10 -2.33 -30.37
N LEU A 54 8.29 -1.44 -29.79
CA LEU A 54 8.63 -0.04 -29.45
C LEU A 54 8.82 0.88 -30.67
N ARG A 55 8.43 0.44 -31.88
CA ARG A 55 8.52 1.24 -33.11
C ARG A 55 7.28 2.09 -33.33
N ASP A 56 6.14 1.66 -32.81
CA ASP A 56 4.88 2.41 -32.82
C ASP A 56 4.31 2.54 -31.40
N ILE A 57 5.03 3.31 -30.58
CA ILE A 57 4.62 3.62 -29.21
C ILE A 57 3.26 4.34 -29.17
N PRO A 58 2.98 5.35 -30.04
CA PRO A 58 1.70 6.04 -30.02
C PRO A 58 0.49 5.10 -30.23
N ALA A 59 0.56 4.14 -31.15
CA ALA A 59 -0.52 3.19 -31.36
C ALA A 59 -0.78 2.35 -30.10
N GLY A 60 0.25 1.71 -29.54
CA GLY A 60 0.09 0.88 -28.35
C GLY A 60 -0.41 1.66 -27.11
N LEU A 61 0.04 2.91 -26.93
CA LEU A 61 -0.44 3.75 -25.82
C LEU A 61 -1.87 4.24 -26.02
N SER A 62 -2.32 4.40 -27.27
CA SER A 62 -3.72 4.73 -27.57
C SER A 62 -4.66 3.59 -27.17
N GLU A 63 -4.20 2.35 -27.24
CA GLU A 63 -4.94 1.17 -26.77
C GLU A 63 -4.88 1.02 -25.24
N SER A 64 -3.69 1.16 -24.63
CA SER A 64 -3.55 1.03 -23.18
C SER A 64 -2.37 1.80 -22.58
N GLY A 65 -2.68 2.61 -21.57
CA GLY A 65 -1.71 3.27 -20.72
C GLY A 65 -0.85 2.33 -19.86
N LEU A 66 -1.17 1.03 -19.75
CA LEU A 66 -0.36 0.07 -18.99
C LEU A 66 1.09 -0.04 -19.52
N HIS A 67 1.31 0.28 -20.79
CA HIS A 67 2.64 0.20 -21.40
C HIS A 67 3.58 1.31 -20.95
N LEU A 68 3.06 2.41 -20.35
CA LEU A 68 3.87 3.50 -19.81
C LEU A 68 4.88 3.01 -18.77
N THR A 69 4.49 2.06 -17.92
CA THR A 69 5.41 1.42 -16.95
C THR A 69 6.59 0.80 -17.66
N ILE A 70 6.39 0.14 -18.80
CA ILE A 70 7.47 -0.56 -19.50
C ILE A 70 8.43 0.43 -20.15
N LEU A 71 7.91 1.51 -20.75
CA LEU A 71 8.73 2.56 -21.37
C LEU A 71 9.70 3.19 -20.37
N ARG A 72 9.21 3.62 -19.20
CA ARG A 72 10.08 4.26 -18.18
C ARG A 72 11.11 3.30 -17.55
N HIS A 73 10.84 2.00 -17.56
CA HIS A 73 11.81 0.99 -17.11
C HIS A 73 12.81 0.56 -18.18
N LEU A 74 12.58 0.94 -19.44
CA LEU A 74 13.51 0.78 -20.55
C LEU A 74 14.38 2.03 -20.77
N MET A 75 14.30 3.03 -19.89
CA MET A 75 15.20 4.17 -19.88
C MET A 75 16.53 3.83 -19.18
N ALA A 76 17.57 4.61 -19.47
CA ALA A 76 18.88 4.50 -18.85
C ALA A 76 19.27 5.83 -18.15
N PRO A 77 19.12 5.95 -16.81
CA PRO A 77 18.62 4.92 -15.88
C PRO A 77 17.09 4.72 -15.96
N PRO A 78 16.56 3.59 -15.45
CA PRO A 78 15.12 3.43 -15.22
C PRO A 78 14.62 4.48 -14.22
N ILE A 79 13.47 5.09 -14.50
CA ILE A 79 12.95 6.20 -13.69
C ILE A 79 11.53 5.97 -13.15
N SER A 80 11.22 6.69 -12.08
CA SER A 80 9.88 6.68 -11.46
C SER A 80 8.84 7.40 -12.33
N GLN A 81 7.57 7.19 -12.00
CA GLN A 81 6.45 7.90 -12.63
C GLN A 81 6.60 9.43 -12.53
N ASP A 82 7.01 9.92 -11.35
CA ASP A 82 7.17 11.35 -11.10
C ASP A 82 8.37 11.93 -11.83
N GLN A 83 9.47 11.17 -11.93
CA GLN A 83 10.64 11.59 -12.68
C GLN A 83 10.37 11.64 -14.19
N PHE A 84 9.63 10.68 -14.74
CA PHE A 84 9.26 10.71 -16.17
C PHE A 84 8.41 11.94 -16.49
N ALA A 85 7.50 12.33 -15.59
CA ALA A 85 6.70 13.53 -15.76
C ALA A 85 7.51 14.85 -15.76
N LEU A 86 8.75 14.84 -15.27
CA LEU A 86 9.68 15.98 -15.43
C LEU A 86 10.24 16.06 -16.86
N LEU A 87 10.33 14.92 -17.56
CA LEU A 87 10.80 14.84 -18.94
C LEU A 87 9.68 15.03 -19.97
N CYS A 88 8.44 14.75 -19.56
CA CYS A 88 7.25 14.80 -20.40
C CYS A 88 6.11 15.47 -19.63
N ALA A 89 5.85 16.75 -19.89
CA ALA A 89 4.82 17.53 -19.19
C ALA A 89 3.42 16.93 -19.37
N ASP A 90 3.14 16.38 -20.56
CA ASP A 90 1.88 15.74 -20.92
C ASP A 90 1.76 14.28 -20.45
N TYR A 91 2.63 13.84 -19.53
CA TYR A 91 2.66 12.45 -19.09
C TYR A 91 1.37 12.05 -18.33
N PRO A 92 0.60 11.07 -18.83
CA PRO A 92 -0.72 10.73 -18.27
C PRO A 92 -0.59 9.74 -17.10
N LYS A 93 -0.07 10.20 -15.95
CA LYS A 93 0.20 9.35 -14.75
C LYS A 93 -0.91 8.35 -14.40
N ARG A 94 -2.18 8.76 -14.49
CA ARG A 94 -3.33 7.91 -14.14
C ARG A 94 -3.58 6.77 -15.14
N ALA A 95 -3.17 6.92 -16.40
CA ALA A 95 -3.34 5.90 -17.42
C ALA A 95 -2.48 4.66 -17.14
N GLU A 96 -1.31 4.84 -16.51
CA GLU A 96 -0.43 3.74 -16.10
C GLU A 96 -1.10 2.78 -15.08
N ILE A 97 -1.99 3.32 -14.24
CA ILE A 97 -2.70 2.54 -13.20
C ILE A 97 -4.03 2.00 -13.72
N THR A 98 -4.78 2.85 -14.43
CA THR A 98 -6.14 2.51 -14.89
C THR A 98 -6.14 1.69 -16.17
N GLY A 99 -5.04 1.67 -16.91
CA GLY A 99 -4.90 1.01 -18.20
C GLY A 99 -5.67 1.66 -19.34
N ARG A 100 -6.32 2.81 -19.10
CA ARG A 100 -7.03 3.57 -20.14
C ARG A 100 -6.05 4.04 -21.21
N GLY A 101 -6.51 4.02 -22.46
CA GLY A 101 -5.79 4.59 -23.60
C GLY A 101 -5.42 6.05 -23.38
N VAL A 102 -4.33 6.46 -24.03
CA VAL A 102 -3.77 7.82 -23.94
C VAL A 102 -4.13 8.60 -25.20
N SER A 103 -4.30 9.93 -25.09
CA SER A 103 -4.52 10.78 -26.27
C SER A 103 -3.31 10.75 -27.20
N VAL A 104 -3.53 10.92 -28.50
CA VAL A 104 -2.45 10.91 -29.51
C VAL A 104 -1.33 11.90 -29.14
N ALA A 105 -1.69 13.13 -28.76
CA ALA A 105 -0.71 14.15 -28.37
C ALA A 105 0.17 13.71 -27.20
N ALA A 106 -0.43 13.19 -26.12
CA ALA A 106 0.33 12.70 -24.97
C ALA A 106 1.16 11.45 -25.32
N ALA A 107 0.62 10.54 -26.14
CA ALA A 107 1.32 9.35 -26.58
C ALA A 107 2.56 9.69 -27.44
N THR A 108 2.46 10.68 -28.33
CA THR A 108 3.58 11.21 -29.10
C THR A 108 4.61 11.89 -28.20
N ALA A 109 4.18 12.70 -27.23
CA ALA A 109 5.09 13.33 -26.28
C ALA A 109 5.88 12.29 -25.45
N VAL A 110 5.19 11.24 -24.99
CA VAL A 110 5.82 10.11 -24.29
C VAL A 110 6.80 9.36 -25.17
N ALA A 111 6.44 9.08 -26.42
CA ALA A 111 7.33 8.42 -27.37
C ALA A 111 8.62 9.23 -27.58
N SER A 112 8.51 10.54 -27.78
CA SER A 112 9.66 11.43 -27.93
C SER A 112 10.57 11.42 -26.68
N ALA A 113 10.00 11.55 -25.49
CA ALA A 113 10.76 11.51 -24.24
C ALA A 113 11.45 10.16 -24.02
N PHE A 114 10.75 9.06 -24.34
CA PHE A 114 11.33 7.71 -24.29
C PHE A 114 12.49 7.57 -25.26
N LEU A 115 12.32 7.95 -26.53
CA LEU A 115 13.37 7.81 -27.55
C LEU A 115 14.63 8.61 -27.18
N ALA A 116 14.49 9.76 -26.54
CA ALA A 116 15.60 10.58 -26.07
C ALA A 116 16.38 9.95 -24.91
N GLY A 117 15.74 9.17 -24.03
CA GLY A 117 16.34 8.62 -22.81
C GLY A 117 16.36 7.09 -22.71
N ARG A 118 16.01 6.37 -23.77
CA ARG A 118 16.00 4.90 -23.80
C ARG A 118 17.39 4.32 -23.58
N ASP A 119 17.43 3.12 -23.02
CA ASP A 119 18.62 2.28 -23.07
C ASP A 119 18.84 1.79 -24.50
N ARG A 120 19.76 2.45 -25.22
CA ARG A 120 20.13 2.09 -26.60
C ARG A 120 20.75 0.71 -26.73
N VAL A 121 21.39 0.17 -25.68
CA VAL A 121 21.95 -1.18 -25.72
C VAL A 121 20.82 -2.21 -25.73
N LEU A 122 19.81 -2.01 -24.90
CA LEU A 122 18.65 -2.91 -24.82
C LEU A 122 17.64 -2.70 -25.96
N THR A 123 17.67 -1.57 -26.66
CA THR A 123 16.70 -1.20 -27.70
C THR A 123 17.32 -0.89 -29.06
N ARG A 124 18.53 -1.39 -29.32
CA ARG A 124 19.37 -1.06 -30.49
C ARG A 124 18.70 -1.19 -31.86
N TRP A 125 17.71 -2.07 -32.01
CA TRP A 125 16.99 -2.22 -33.30
C TRP A 125 16.27 -0.94 -33.71
N LEU A 126 15.90 -0.09 -32.75
CA LEU A 126 15.25 1.19 -33.00
C LEU A 126 16.21 2.28 -33.52
N ASP A 127 17.52 2.01 -33.65
CA ASP A 127 18.45 2.91 -34.34
C ASP A 127 18.46 2.65 -35.87
N GLY A 128 17.74 1.62 -36.34
CA GLY A 128 17.56 1.32 -37.76
C GLY A 128 16.12 0.92 -38.08
N ASN A 129 15.90 0.42 -39.30
CA ASN A 129 14.56 0.08 -39.81
C ASN A 129 14.21 -1.41 -39.64
N GLY A 130 15.00 -2.17 -38.88
CA GLY A 130 14.84 -3.62 -38.71
C GLY A 130 13.94 -4.01 -37.54
N GLN A 131 13.30 -5.17 -37.66
CA GLN A 131 12.69 -5.86 -36.51
C GLN A 131 13.79 -6.33 -35.53
N PRO A 132 13.50 -6.40 -34.23
CA PRO A 132 14.44 -7.00 -33.29
C PRO A 132 14.62 -8.49 -33.57
N THR A 133 15.86 -8.95 -33.48
CA THR A 133 16.18 -10.37 -33.46
C THR A 133 15.70 -11.02 -32.16
N SER A 134 15.50 -12.34 -32.19
CA SER A 134 15.21 -13.14 -30.99
C SER A 134 16.26 -12.95 -29.89
N ASN A 135 17.52 -12.70 -30.26
CA ASN A 135 18.57 -12.45 -29.28
C ASN A 135 18.42 -11.09 -28.58
N GLN A 136 18.09 -10.04 -29.33
CA GLN A 136 17.82 -8.71 -28.77
C GLN A 136 16.62 -8.74 -27.82
N ILE A 137 15.53 -9.43 -28.18
CA ILE A 137 14.38 -9.59 -27.28
C ILE A 137 14.75 -10.36 -26.02
N ARG A 138 15.51 -11.45 -26.11
CA ARG A 138 15.98 -12.18 -24.93
C ARG A 138 16.85 -11.29 -24.03
N ASN A 139 17.72 -10.48 -24.60
CA ASN A 139 18.58 -9.56 -23.84
C ASN A 139 17.76 -8.47 -23.14
N LEU A 140 16.78 -7.86 -23.81
CA LEU A 140 15.86 -6.90 -23.18
C LEU A 140 15.12 -7.54 -22.01
N LEU A 141 14.55 -8.74 -22.21
CA LEU A 141 13.81 -9.43 -21.16
C LEU A 141 14.71 -9.74 -19.95
N ARG A 142 15.95 -10.17 -20.18
CA ARG A 142 16.93 -10.42 -19.10
C ARG A 142 17.32 -9.15 -18.35
N GLY A 143 17.40 -8.01 -19.03
CA GLY A 143 17.73 -6.72 -18.40
C GLY A 143 16.58 -6.15 -17.58
N VAL A 144 15.36 -6.13 -18.13
CA VAL A 144 14.25 -5.34 -17.57
C VAL A 144 13.32 -6.15 -16.67
N VAL A 145 13.07 -7.42 -16.98
CA VAL A 145 12.13 -8.24 -16.19
C VAL A 145 12.55 -8.35 -14.72
N PRO A 146 13.83 -8.58 -14.37
CA PRO A 146 14.23 -8.61 -12.96
C PRO A 146 13.95 -7.31 -12.21
N LEU A 147 14.16 -6.15 -12.84
CA LEU A 147 13.91 -4.84 -12.23
C LEU A 147 12.42 -4.66 -11.90
N LEU A 148 11.55 -4.97 -12.85
CA LEU A 148 10.09 -4.98 -12.66
C LEU A 148 9.66 -6.02 -11.61
N SER A 149 10.31 -7.18 -11.58
CA SER A 149 10.02 -8.26 -10.62
C SER A 149 10.24 -7.80 -9.19
N VAL A 150 11.33 -7.07 -8.92
CA VAL A 150 11.63 -6.51 -7.60
C VAL A 150 10.54 -5.51 -7.19
N GLN A 151 10.16 -4.59 -8.07
CA GLN A 151 9.10 -3.61 -7.79
C GLN A 151 7.74 -4.30 -7.54
N ASN A 152 7.37 -5.23 -8.39
CA ASN A 152 6.11 -5.98 -8.29
C ASN A 152 6.06 -6.82 -7.00
N THR A 153 7.15 -7.50 -6.65
CA THR A 153 7.24 -8.30 -5.41
C THR A 153 7.03 -7.42 -4.18
N ALA A 154 7.70 -6.25 -4.14
CA ALA A 154 7.53 -5.31 -3.02
C ALA A 154 6.10 -4.80 -2.90
N THR A 155 5.41 -4.54 -4.02
CA THR A 155 4.01 -4.12 -4.03
C THR A 155 3.06 -5.23 -3.59
N VAL A 156 3.21 -6.45 -4.12
CA VAL A 156 2.39 -7.60 -3.74
C VAL A 156 2.53 -7.91 -2.26
N ARG A 157 3.76 -7.96 -1.72
CA ARG A 157 3.99 -8.24 -0.30
C ARG A 157 3.33 -7.20 0.60
N ARG A 158 3.52 -5.91 0.31
CA ARG A 158 2.89 -4.82 1.09
C ARG A 158 1.37 -4.88 1.03
N GLY A 159 0.80 -5.09 -0.16
CA GLY A 159 -0.65 -5.19 -0.34
C GLY A 159 -1.23 -6.39 0.40
N ARG A 160 -0.60 -7.56 0.27
CA ARG A 160 -1.02 -8.79 0.95
C ARG A 160 -1.01 -8.64 2.46
N MET A 161 0.08 -8.14 3.05
CA MET A 161 0.16 -7.95 4.50
C MET A 161 -0.91 -6.99 5.03
N SER A 162 -1.19 -5.88 4.31
CA SER A 162 -2.25 -4.94 4.68
C SER A 162 -3.63 -5.61 4.66
N VAL A 163 -3.92 -6.36 3.58
CA VAL A 163 -5.20 -7.06 3.42
C VAL A 163 -5.37 -8.16 4.48
N GLU A 164 -4.34 -8.96 4.73
CA GLU A 164 -4.34 -10.00 5.76
C GLU A 164 -4.56 -9.41 7.16
N GLN A 165 -3.89 -8.30 7.50
CA GLN A 165 -4.03 -7.59 8.77
C GLN A 165 -5.48 -7.10 8.98
N GLU A 166 -6.04 -6.38 8.01
CA GLU A 166 -7.42 -5.88 8.10
C GLU A 166 -8.44 -7.02 8.15
N ALA A 167 -8.24 -8.07 7.34
CA ALA A 167 -9.12 -9.24 7.32
C ALA A 167 -9.15 -9.96 8.67
N ALA A 168 -8.02 -10.05 9.38
CA ALA A 168 -7.93 -10.69 10.68
C ALA A 168 -8.77 -9.96 11.75
N ILE A 169 -8.80 -8.61 11.73
CA ILE A 169 -9.68 -7.83 12.62
C ILE A 169 -11.15 -8.02 12.26
N VAL A 170 -11.48 -7.99 10.97
CA VAL A 170 -12.86 -8.22 10.51
C VAL A 170 -13.35 -9.59 10.94
N ALA A 171 -12.51 -10.62 10.80
CA ALA A 171 -12.82 -11.97 11.26
C ALA A 171 -13.04 -12.01 12.78
N LEU A 172 -12.09 -11.47 13.57
CA LEU A 172 -12.20 -11.41 15.03
C LEU A 172 -13.51 -10.76 15.50
N LEU A 173 -13.84 -9.59 14.95
CA LEU A 173 -15.07 -8.86 15.31
C LEU A 173 -16.31 -9.67 14.94
N THR A 174 -16.33 -10.28 13.75
CA THR A 174 -17.45 -11.11 13.29
C THR A 174 -17.64 -12.34 14.18
N ASP A 175 -16.55 -13.02 14.54
CA ASP A 175 -16.56 -14.19 15.43
C ASP A 175 -17.02 -13.81 16.86
N ARG A 176 -16.71 -12.59 17.29
CA ARG A 176 -17.22 -11.98 18.54
C ARG A 176 -18.66 -11.46 18.42
N GLY A 177 -19.35 -11.70 17.31
CA GLY A 177 -20.76 -11.36 17.10
C GLY A 177 -21.01 -9.89 16.75
N TRP A 178 -19.99 -9.15 16.32
CA TRP A 178 -20.18 -7.78 15.84
C TRP A 178 -20.82 -7.76 14.46
N THR A 179 -21.67 -6.77 14.23
CA THR A 179 -22.34 -6.60 12.93
C THR A 179 -21.61 -5.60 12.05
N ARG A 180 -21.27 -5.98 10.82
CA ARG A 180 -20.67 -5.07 9.85
C ARG A 180 -21.72 -4.08 9.30
N GLN A 181 -21.44 -2.78 9.39
CA GLN A 181 -22.18 -1.74 8.68
C GLN A 181 -21.51 -1.41 7.33
N SER A 182 -22.29 -0.85 6.40
CA SER A 182 -21.77 -0.31 5.16
C SER A 182 -20.78 0.83 5.45
N SER A 183 -19.66 0.86 4.72
CA SER A 183 -18.72 1.97 4.81
C SER A 183 -19.38 3.28 4.36
N GLY A 184 -18.96 4.39 4.97
CA GLY A 184 -19.46 5.73 4.67
C GLY A 184 -18.71 6.81 5.45
N LEU A 185 -19.25 8.03 5.39
CA LEU A 185 -18.80 9.14 6.22
C LEU A 185 -19.48 9.05 7.59
N ILE A 186 -18.67 9.00 8.64
CA ILE A 186 -19.07 9.15 10.05
C ILE A 186 -19.00 10.64 10.37
N SER A 187 -20.17 11.26 10.51
CA SER A 187 -20.37 12.70 10.76
C SER A 187 -21.33 12.99 11.91
N SER A 188 -21.95 11.96 12.49
CA SER A 188 -22.74 11.99 13.71
C SER A 188 -22.35 10.83 14.65
N LEU A 189 -22.56 11.02 15.96
CA LEU A 189 -22.30 10.00 16.99
C LEU A 189 -23.13 8.71 16.80
N THR A 190 -24.26 8.82 16.10
CA THR A 190 -25.18 7.71 15.84
C THR A 190 -24.84 6.89 14.60
N ASP A 191 -23.86 7.34 13.79
CA ASP A 191 -23.53 6.70 12.52
C ASP A 191 -22.89 5.31 12.72
N VAL A 192 -22.17 5.14 13.84
CA VAL A 192 -21.61 3.86 14.25
C VAL A 192 -22.40 3.34 15.44
N LYS A 193 -23.18 2.29 15.21
CA LYS A 193 -24.00 1.70 16.27
C LYS A 193 -23.10 0.92 17.24
N PRO A 194 -23.48 0.84 18.53
CA PRO A 194 -22.80 -0.06 19.47
C PRO A 194 -22.79 -1.51 18.93
N GLN A 195 -21.68 -2.22 19.12
CA GLN A 195 -21.46 -3.59 18.61
C GLN A 195 -21.54 -3.71 17.07
N HIS A 196 -21.33 -2.61 16.37
CA HIS A 196 -21.17 -2.59 14.93
C HIS A 196 -19.80 -2.06 14.55
N PHE A 197 -19.31 -2.48 13.39
CA PHE A 197 -18.07 -1.94 12.83
C PHE A 197 -18.23 -1.55 11.37
N LEU A 198 -17.47 -0.54 10.96
CA LEU A 198 -17.29 -0.15 9.57
C LEU A 198 -15.85 -0.46 9.17
N HIS A 199 -15.67 -0.98 7.95
CA HIS A 199 -14.37 -1.26 7.37
C HIS A 199 -14.13 -0.31 6.20
N LYS A 200 -13.02 0.42 6.22
CA LYS A 200 -12.61 1.48 5.27
C LYS A 200 -13.58 2.66 5.22
N ALA A 201 -13.88 3.24 6.38
CA ALA A 201 -14.79 4.38 6.53
C ALA A 201 -14.04 5.72 6.46
N ARG A 202 -14.76 6.82 6.64
CA ARG A 202 -14.18 8.16 6.79
C ARG A 202 -14.76 8.84 8.01
N PHE A 203 -13.94 9.48 8.83
CA PHE A 203 -14.38 10.36 9.91
C PHE A 203 -14.41 11.81 9.43
N ALA A 204 -15.49 12.52 9.77
CA ALA A 204 -15.49 13.98 9.69
C ALA A 204 -14.37 14.55 10.59
N THR A 205 -13.73 15.60 10.11
CA THR A 205 -12.79 16.42 10.87
C THR A 205 -13.10 17.88 10.59
N LYS A 206 -12.46 18.83 11.28
CA LYS A 206 -12.66 20.27 11.04
C LYS A 206 -12.31 20.73 9.63
N THR A 207 -11.46 19.99 8.91
CA THR A 207 -10.97 20.41 7.58
C THR A 207 -11.56 19.55 6.48
N ARG A 208 -11.12 18.29 6.38
CA ARG A 208 -11.59 17.33 5.38
C ARG A 208 -11.79 15.96 6.02
N PRO A 209 -12.77 15.16 5.59
CA PRO A 209 -12.93 13.85 6.16
C PRO A 209 -11.73 12.95 5.90
N GLN A 210 -11.22 12.31 6.94
CA GLN A 210 -10.05 11.45 6.91
C GLN A 210 -10.48 9.98 6.91
N GLU A 211 -9.78 9.15 6.15
CA GLU A 211 -10.02 7.70 6.12
C GLU A 211 -9.65 7.06 7.46
N VAL A 212 -10.38 6.01 7.81
CA VAL A 212 -10.11 5.11 8.94
C VAL A 212 -10.25 3.67 8.45
N ASP A 213 -9.32 2.80 8.87
CA ASP A 213 -9.33 1.41 8.40
C ASP A 213 -10.47 0.62 9.05
N ILE A 214 -10.63 0.72 10.38
CA ILE A 214 -11.72 0.10 11.13
C ILE A 214 -12.32 1.12 12.10
N ALA A 215 -13.64 1.26 12.09
CA ALA A 215 -14.37 2.03 13.11
C ALA A 215 -15.30 1.10 13.89
N CYS A 216 -15.20 1.06 15.22
CA CYS A 216 -16.03 0.20 16.07
C CYS A 216 -16.88 1.03 17.04
N GLY A 217 -18.18 0.80 17.09
CA GLY A 217 -19.07 1.44 18.07
C GLY A 217 -18.93 0.77 19.43
N LEU A 218 -18.42 1.50 20.42
CA LEU A 218 -18.27 1.08 21.81
C LEU A 218 -19.51 1.43 22.66
N PRO A 219 -19.68 0.89 23.87
CA PRO A 219 -20.80 1.25 24.73
C PRO A 219 -20.61 2.70 25.21
N GLY A 220 -21.70 3.35 25.61
CA GLY A 220 -21.62 4.72 26.15
C GLY A 220 -21.27 5.80 25.12
N THR A 221 -21.62 5.58 23.83
CA THR A 221 -21.47 6.55 22.70
C THR A 221 -20.04 6.86 22.27
N VAL A 222 -19.08 5.99 22.58
CA VAL A 222 -17.68 6.12 22.13
C VAL A 222 -17.47 5.32 20.84
N VAL A 223 -16.69 5.84 19.89
CA VAL A 223 -16.23 5.10 18.71
C VAL A 223 -14.73 4.87 18.80
N LEU A 224 -14.28 3.63 18.55
CA LEU A 224 -12.87 3.33 18.31
C LEU A 224 -12.56 3.59 16.83
N ALA A 225 -11.66 4.51 16.53
CA ALA A 225 -11.10 4.72 15.20
C ALA A 225 -9.71 4.08 15.13
N MET A 226 -9.61 2.94 14.43
CA MET A 226 -8.38 2.15 14.34
C MET A 226 -7.71 2.32 12.97
N GLU A 227 -6.42 2.59 13.00
CA GLU A 227 -5.52 2.60 11.84
C GLU A 227 -4.66 1.33 11.82
N CYS A 228 -4.67 0.63 10.68
CA CYS A 228 -3.88 -0.56 10.41
C CYS A 228 -2.59 -0.17 9.69
N LYS A 229 -1.43 -0.35 10.34
CA LYS A 229 -0.13 0.04 9.78
C LYS A 229 0.80 -1.17 9.68
N VAL A 230 1.14 -1.50 8.44
CA VAL A 230 2.22 -2.43 8.10
C VAL A 230 3.47 -1.64 7.67
N THR A 231 4.62 -1.96 8.27
CA THR A 231 5.92 -1.33 7.94
C THR A 231 6.99 -2.38 7.66
N ASN A 232 7.87 -2.08 6.72
CA ASN A 232 8.93 -2.97 6.26
C ASN A 232 10.33 -2.59 6.81
N ASP A 233 10.46 -1.38 7.35
CA ASP A 233 11.68 -0.83 7.92
C ASP A 233 11.37 0.30 8.93
N GLU A 234 12.33 0.60 9.81
CA GLU A 234 12.19 1.59 10.89
C GLU A 234 12.16 3.04 10.38
N THR A 235 12.74 3.34 9.21
CA THR A 235 12.73 4.71 8.67
C THR A 235 11.35 5.07 8.14
N ASN A 236 10.75 4.16 7.37
CA ASN A 236 9.40 4.30 6.85
C ASN A 236 8.36 4.24 7.98
N SER A 237 8.61 3.48 9.07
CA SER A 237 7.69 3.45 10.22
C SER A 237 7.49 4.83 10.84
N VAL A 238 8.53 5.67 10.95
CA VAL A 238 8.40 7.05 11.48
C VAL A 238 7.31 7.83 10.74
N LYS A 239 7.28 7.77 9.40
CA LYS A 239 6.25 8.44 8.60
C LYS A 239 4.86 7.87 8.86
N ARG A 240 4.72 6.54 8.98
CA ARG A 240 3.43 5.88 9.22
C ARG A 240 2.89 6.19 10.62
N ILE A 241 3.76 6.26 11.61
CA ILE A 241 3.40 6.60 12.99
C ILE A 241 2.99 8.07 13.09
N ASN A 242 3.71 8.96 12.41
CA ASN A 242 3.31 10.38 12.31
C ASN A 242 1.94 10.56 11.65
N ASP A 243 1.59 9.72 10.66
CA ASP A 243 0.26 9.73 10.04
C ASP A 243 -0.84 9.36 11.05
N VAL A 244 -0.64 8.29 11.84
CA VAL A 244 -1.57 7.91 12.92
C VAL A 244 -1.73 9.03 13.94
N LEU A 245 -0.62 9.60 14.44
CA LEU A 245 -0.66 10.69 15.42
C LEU A 245 -1.40 11.93 14.89
N LYS A 246 -1.20 12.29 13.62
CA LYS A 246 -1.92 13.41 12.98
C LYS A 246 -3.41 13.13 12.87
N LYS A 247 -3.81 11.90 12.52
CA LYS A 247 -5.22 11.51 12.49
C LYS A 247 -5.84 11.50 13.88
N ALA A 248 -5.15 10.92 14.86
CA ALA A 248 -5.56 10.92 16.26
C ALA A 248 -5.82 12.35 16.77
N ALA A 249 -4.89 13.27 16.53
CA ALA A 249 -5.05 14.67 16.89
C ALA A 249 -6.26 15.32 16.18
N ALA A 250 -6.43 15.09 14.87
CA ALA A 250 -7.54 15.65 14.11
C ALA A 250 -8.91 15.12 14.55
N TRP A 251 -9.00 13.82 14.88
CA TRP A 251 -10.21 13.22 15.41
C TRP A 251 -10.50 13.72 16.82
N GLN A 252 -9.49 13.75 17.70
CA GLN A 252 -9.63 14.28 19.05
C GLN A 252 -10.08 15.75 19.04
N GLU A 253 -9.55 16.57 18.13
CA GLU A 253 -9.90 17.98 18.00
C GLU A 253 -11.36 18.20 17.55
N HIS A 254 -11.90 17.29 16.74
CA HIS A 254 -13.27 17.38 16.22
C HIS A 254 -14.30 16.70 17.13
N TRP A 255 -13.98 15.53 17.66
CA TRP A 255 -14.90 14.64 18.37
C TRP A 255 -14.67 14.60 19.89
N GLY A 256 -13.59 15.18 20.39
CA GLY A 256 -13.27 15.14 21.81
C GLY A 256 -13.16 13.70 22.33
N SER A 257 -13.69 13.44 23.52
CA SER A 257 -13.66 12.13 24.18
C SER A 257 -14.56 11.07 23.54
N PHE A 258 -15.39 11.43 22.55
CA PHE A 258 -16.27 10.48 21.87
C PHE A 258 -15.53 9.57 20.90
N VAL A 259 -14.30 9.89 20.52
CA VAL A 259 -13.46 9.02 19.69
C VAL A 259 -12.23 8.60 20.47
N ARG A 260 -11.98 7.29 20.48
CA ARG A 260 -10.69 6.72 20.89
C ARG A 260 -9.93 6.31 19.66
N THR A 261 -8.64 6.63 19.59
CA THR A 261 -7.81 6.24 18.46
C THR A 261 -7.01 4.98 18.80
N ALA A 262 -6.95 4.04 17.87
CA ALA A 262 -6.10 2.86 17.98
C ALA A 262 -5.18 2.71 16.77
N ALA A 263 -4.05 2.04 16.99
CA ALA A 263 -3.14 1.59 15.96
C ALA A 263 -2.96 0.08 16.04
N LEU A 264 -3.25 -0.63 14.96
CA LEU A 264 -2.89 -2.02 14.80
C LEU A 264 -1.60 -2.11 13.97
N LEU A 265 -0.55 -2.63 14.60
CA LEU A 265 0.80 -2.59 14.07
C LEU A 265 1.29 -3.96 13.60
N GLN A 266 2.03 -3.96 12.49
CA GLN A 266 2.74 -5.13 11.98
C GLN A 266 4.06 -4.74 11.31
N GLY A 267 5.07 -5.59 11.47
CA GLY A 267 6.34 -5.49 10.76
C GLY A 267 7.41 -4.80 11.59
N VAL A 268 8.24 -3.98 10.95
CA VAL A 268 9.44 -3.41 11.58
C VAL A 268 9.16 -2.02 12.10
N ILE A 269 9.07 -1.87 13.42
CA ILE A 269 8.78 -0.60 14.11
C ILE A 269 9.69 -0.50 15.33
N ALA A 270 10.37 0.63 15.49
CA ALA A 270 11.17 0.89 16.67
C ALA A 270 10.27 1.15 17.89
N PHE A 271 10.62 0.60 19.06
CA PHE A 271 9.85 0.80 20.30
C PHE A 271 9.63 2.29 20.62
N LYS A 272 10.62 3.16 20.37
CA LYS A 272 10.48 4.62 20.56
C LYS A 272 9.29 5.22 19.79
N ASP A 273 8.94 4.66 18.63
CA ASP A 273 7.80 5.14 17.85
C ASP A 273 6.47 4.60 18.39
N VAL A 274 6.47 3.38 18.93
CA VAL A 274 5.33 2.85 19.70
C VAL A 274 5.10 3.71 20.93
N ASP A 275 6.16 4.08 21.64
CA ASP A 275 6.08 4.91 22.84
C ASP A 275 5.45 6.28 22.55
N ARG A 276 5.77 6.88 21.40
CA ARG A 276 5.16 8.11 20.92
C ARG A 276 3.65 7.97 20.66
N LEU A 277 3.19 6.82 20.15
CA LEU A 277 1.74 6.55 20.00
C LEU A 277 1.05 6.55 21.35
N LEU A 278 1.64 5.84 22.32
CA LEU A 278 1.09 5.71 23.66
C LEU A 278 1.04 7.07 24.38
N GLU A 279 2.10 7.89 24.27
CA GLU A 279 2.13 9.27 24.77
C GLU A 279 1.07 10.16 24.09
N GLY A 280 0.80 9.90 22.81
CA GLY A 280 -0.30 10.50 22.04
C GLY A 280 -1.69 9.97 22.38
N ARG A 281 -1.84 9.13 23.42
CA ARG A 281 -3.10 8.48 23.82
C ARG A 281 -3.75 7.64 22.72
N VAL A 282 -2.92 7.04 21.88
CA VAL A 282 -3.35 6.04 20.90
C VAL A 282 -3.22 4.66 21.53
N GLU A 283 -4.29 3.89 21.53
CA GLU A 283 -4.28 2.49 21.94
C GLU A 283 -3.46 1.69 20.91
N VAL A 284 -2.51 0.86 21.35
CA VAL A 284 -1.64 0.11 20.44
C VAL A 284 -1.92 -1.38 20.54
N PHE A 285 -2.11 -2.02 19.39
CA PHE A 285 -2.31 -3.46 19.26
C PHE A 285 -1.37 -4.03 18.20
N TRP A 286 -1.14 -5.34 18.23
CA TRP A 286 -0.23 -6.02 17.31
C TRP A 286 -0.95 -7.10 16.52
N SER A 287 -0.68 -7.18 15.22
CA SER A 287 -1.37 -8.14 14.35
C SER A 287 -1.05 -9.59 14.67
N HIS A 288 0.10 -9.87 15.26
CA HIS A 288 0.47 -11.21 15.71
C HIS A 288 -0.05 -11.54 17.12
N ASP A 289 -0.71 -10.60 17.81
CA ASP A 289 -1.30 -10.77 19.14
C ASP A 289 -2.66 -10.06 19.22
N LEU A 290 -3.64 -10.53 18.44
CA LEU A 290 -5.00 -9.99 18.46
C LEU A 290 -5.76 -10.30 19.76
N THR A 291 -5.28 -11.23 20.58
CA THR A 291 -5.82 -11.52 21.90
C THR A 291 -5.77 -10.29 22.81
N SER A 292 -4.74 -9.44 22.66
CA SER A 292 -4.63 -8.18 23.39
C SER A 292 -5.77 -7.20 23.04
N PHE A 293 -6.10 -7.07 21.75
CA PHE A 293 -7.20 -6.23 21.28
C PHE A 293 -8.55 -6.77 21.74
N ASP A 294 -8.72 -8.09 21.66
CA ASP A 294 -9.93 -8.77 22.09
C ASP A 294 -10.20 -8.60 23.59
N SER A 295 -9.18 -8.81 24.42
CA SER A 295 -9.24 -8.56 25.87
C SER A 295 -9.59 -7.11 26.17
N TRP A 296 -8.98 -6.17 25.44
CA TRP A 296 -9.29 -4.75 25.60
C TRP A 296 -10.75 -4.41 25.25
N LEU A 297 -11.32 -5.04 24.21
CA LEU A 297 -12.75 -4.87 23.89
C LEU A 297 -13.63 -5.34 25.06
N VAL A 298 -13.28 -6.47 25.69
CA VAL A 298 -13.99 -6.99 26.87
C VAL A 298 -13.94 -5.99 28.02
N GLU A 299 -12.77 -5.42 28.31
CA GLU A 299 -12.60 -4.38 29.34
C GLU A 299 -13.42 -3.11 29.06
N GLN A 300 -13.66 -2.77 27.78
CA GLN A 300 -14.53 -1.66 27.41
C GLN A 300 -16.03 -1.96 27.60
N GLY A 301 -16.39 -3.12 28.15
CA GLY A 301 -17.76 -3.53 28.43
C GLY A 301 -18.40 -4.37 27.34
N TRP A 302 -17.62 -5.01 26.47
CA TRP A 302 -18.14 -5.90 25.42
C TRP A 302 -17.93 -7.37 25.72
N LEU A 303 -19.03 -8.06 26.05
CA LEU A 303 -19.14 -9.51 26.25
C LEU A 303 -18.21 -10.09 27.33
N THR A 304 -18.75 -10.20 28.54
CA THR A 304 -18.69 -11.47 29.28
C THR A 304 -19.56 -12.49 28.53
N LYS A 305 -18.93 -13.42 27.82
CA LYS A 305 -19.49 -14.76 27.60
C LYS A 305 -18.52 -15.75 28.22
#